data_AF-A0A8T3XAZ2-F1
#
_entry.id   AF-A0A8T3XAZ2-F1
#
_cell.length_a   1.000
_cell.length_b   1.000
_cell.length_c   1.000
_cell.angle_alpha   90.00
_cell.angle_beta   90.00
_cell.angle_gamma   90.00
#
_symmetry.space_group_name_H-M   'P 1'
#
loop_
_entity.id
_entity.type
_entity.pdbx_description
1 polymer ?
#
loop_
_entity_poly.entity_id
_entity_poly.type
_entity_poly.pdbx_seq_one_letter_code
_entity_poly.pdbx_strand_id
1 'polypeptide(L)'
;MKKRVNLYLYVVMVFAIFIILFIFYLNLGDLFKSFFDKGDISGKAIITKTKDKASSYLASKCVDTDNGRNIYEKGIVSFQGKNYTDSCYTQNSIAEYYCIDNNKTIEFISCPQGYSCLNGICITIKTEKDKLPTLDPPNAFGAFPITANDIFLIWENDAKTNVKIMRSASINGPFELIADISEEKKSYLDSSLSPDTIYYYTIKSYSGNSEFSESQIVKVKTLPETNKAQENQIKESATLMLPQFIEGKQVIEKKRNKPSSYVKLIWGNKK
;
A
#
# COMPACT_ATOMS: atom_id res chain seq x y z
N MET A 1 -45.29 -33.29 -33.25
CA MET A 1 -45.78 -31.90 -33.06
C MET A 1 -45.59 -31.47 -31.61
N LYS A 2 -44.44 -30.87 -31.25
CA LYS A 2 -44.21 -30.21 -29.94
C LYS A 2 -42.84 -29.51 -29.99
N LYS A 3 -42.77 -28.25 -30.45
CA LYS A 3 -41.61 -27.34 -30.28
C LYS A 3 -41.85 -25.90 -30.75
N ARG A 4 -43.07 -25.35 -30.59
CA ARG A 4 -43.37 -23.94 -30.93
C ARG A 4 -44.16 -23.19 -29.84
N VAL A 5 -43.93 -23.50 -28.56
CA VAL A 5 -44.63 -22.79 -27.44
C VAL A 5 -43.67 -22.01 -26.52
N ASN A 6 -42.34 -22.14 -26.66
CA ASN A 6 -41.40 -21.60 -25.66
C ASN A 6 -40.88 -20.17 -25.92
N LEU A 7 -41.00 -19.62 -27.14
CA LEU A 7 -40.47 -18.30 -27.43
C LEU A 7 -41.42 -17.17 -26.98
N TYR A 8 -42.72 -17.36 -27.15
CA TYR A 8 -43.71 -16.38 -26.73
C TYR A 8 -43.75 -16.24 -25.21
N LEU A 9 -43.70 -17.36 -24.48
CA LEU A 9 -43.68 -17.35 -23.02
C LEU A 9 -42.44 -16.63 -22.47
N TYR A 10 -41.28 -16.83 -23.11
CA TYR A 10 -40.04 -16.15 -22.74
C TYR A 10 -40.11 -14.64 -22.96
N VAL A 11 -40.63 -14.20 -24.11
CA VAL A 11 -40.79 -12.76 -24.42
C VAL A 11 -41.76 -12.09 -23.43
N VAL A 12 -42.86 -12.75 -23.09
CA VAL A 12 -43.84 -12.25 -22.11
C VAL A 12 -43.21 -12.16 -20.71
N MET A 13 -42.42 -13.15 -20.29
CA MET A 13 -41.74 -13.12 -18.99
C MET A 13 -40.70 -12.00 -18.89
N VAL A 14 -39.89 -11.78 -19.94
CA VAL A 14 -38.89 -10.71 -19.94
C VAL A 14 -39.57 -9.33 -19.88
N PHE A 15 -40.65 -9.13 -20.62
CA PHE A 15 -41.41 -7.86 -20.60
C PHE A 15 -42.05 -7.59 -19.22
N ALA A 16 -42.57 -8.64 -18.56
CA ALA A 16 -43.13 -8.53 -17.22
C ALA A 16 -42.05 -8.11 -16.18
N ILE A 17 -40.82 -8.63 -16.30
CA ILE A 17 -39.71 -8.26 -15.41
C ILE A 17 -39.32 -6.79 -15.59
N PHE A 18 -39.24 -6.29 -16.83
CA PHE A 18 -38.96 -4.87 -17.10
C PHE A 18 -40.04 -3.94 -16.54
N ILE A 19 -41.31 -4.33 -16.63
CA ILE A 19 -42.42 -3.56 -16.04
C ILE A 19 -42.31 -3.53 -14.50
N ILE A 20 -41.98 -4.65 -13.86
CA ILE A 20 -41.80 -4.70 -12.39
C ILE A 20 -40.63 -3.83 -11.94
N LEU A 21 -39.49 -3.89 -12.65
CA LEU A 21 -38.32 -3.06 -12.34
C LEU A 21 -38.59 -1.57 -12.57
N PHE A 22 -39.37 -1.22 -13.59
CA PHE A 22 -39.80 0.16 -13.84
C PHE A 22 -40.76 0.67 -12.78
N ILE A 23 -41.71 -0.16 -12.31
CA ILE A 23 -42.60 0.19 -11.19
C ILE A 23 -41.79 0.37 -9.89
N PHE A 24 -40.78 -0.46 -9.63
CA PHE A 24 -39.86 -0.27 -8.50
C PHE A 24 -39.08 1.03 -8.61
N TYR A 25 -38.58 1.37 -9.81
CA TYR A 25 -37.87 2.62 -10.06
C TYR A 25 -38.75 3.86 -9.83
N LEU A 26 -40.02 3.83 -10.26
CA LEU A 26 -40.97 4.91 -10.01
C LEU A 26 -41.31 5.05 -8.52
N ASN A 27 -41.44 3.95 -7.77
CA ASN A 27 -41.72 3.97 -6.34
C ASN A 27 -40.53 4.43 -5.46
N LEU A 28 -39.28 4.36 -5.94
CA LEU A 28 -38.13 4.89 -5.19
C LEU A 28 -38.07 6.43 -5.19
N GLY A 29 -38.71 7.10 -6.16
CA GLY A 29 -38.79 8.56 -6.20
C GLY A 29 -39.64 9.16 -5.08
N ASP A 30 -40.68 8.44 -4.65
CA ASP A 30 -41.61 8.91 -3.61
C ASP A 30 -41.11 8.66 -2.18
N LEU A 31 -40.15 7.74 -1.99
CA LEU A 31 -39.54 7.50 -0.67
C LEU A 31 -38.62 8.66 -0.25
N PHE A 32 -37.96 9.32 -1.21
CA PHE A 32 -37.08 10.47 -0.95
C PHE A 32 -37.81 11.77 -0.61
N LYS A 33 -39.12 11.86 -0.92
CA LYS A 33 -39.94 13.05 -0.61
C LYS A 33 -40.42 13.07 0.84
N SER A 34 -40.49 11.90 1.50
CA SER A 34 -40.87 11.79 2.92
C SER A 34 -39.80 12.22 3.92
N PHE A 35 -38.56 12.47 3.45
CA PHE A 35 -37.43 12.88 4.29
C PHE A 35 -37.26 14.41 4.41
N PHE A 36 -37.96 15.21 3.60
CA PHE A 36 -37.82 16.67 3.60
C PHE A 36 -39.07 17.46 4.07
N ASP A 37 -40.20 16.80 4.36
CA ASP A 37 -41.46 17.48 4.75
C ASP A 37 -41.78 17.47 6.26
N LYS A 38 -40.78 17.27 7.13
CA LYS A 38 -40.93 17.50 8.59
C LYS A 38 -39.93 18.52 9.10
N GLY A 39 -40.30 19.78 8.94
CA GLY A 39 -39.61 20.93 9.52
C GLY A 39 -40.46 22.19 9.45
N ASP A 40 -41.74 22.10 9.85
CA ASP A 40 -42.56 23.28 10.09
C ASP A 40 -41.99 24.08 11.27
N ILE A 41 -41.40 25.21 10.90
CA ILE A 41 -40.84 26.28 11.74
C ILE A 41 -42.01 27.18 12.17
N SER A 42 -42.79 26.75 13.14
CA SER A 42 -43.75 27.60 13.85
C SER A 42 -43.33 27.84 15.31
N GLY A 43 -42.07 28.22 15.50
CA GLY A 43 -41.60 28.87 16.72
C GLY A 43 -41.57 30.39 16.52
N LYS A 44 -42.56 31.11 17.06
CA LYS A 44 -42.58 32.58 17.13
C LYS A 44 -41.29 33.12 17.76
N ALA A 45 -40.39 33.66 16.95
CA ALA A 45 -39.32 34.53 17.42
C ALA A 45 -39.86 35.96 17.54
N ILE A 46 -40.12 36.40 18.77
CA ILE A 46 -40.35 37.81 19.08
C ILE A 46 -38.98 38.50 18.94
N ILE A 47 -38.75 39.20 17.83
CA ILE A 47 -37.55 40.04 17.68
C ILE A 47 -37.85 41.40 18.30
N THR A 48 -37.57 41.54 19.60
CA THR A 48 -37.37 42.87 20.19
C THR A 48 -36.12 43.47 19.58
N LYS A 49 -36.27 44.63 18.94
CA LYS A 49 -35.17 45.48 18.48
C LYS A 49 -34.28 45.87 19.67
N THR A 50 -33.19 45.16 19.90
CA THR A 50 -32.01 45.72 20.56
C THR A 50 -30.98 46.05 19.50
N LYS A 51 -30.64 47.34 19.42
CA LYS A 51 -29.50 47.88 18.69
C LYS A 51 -28.23 47.44 19.41
N ASP A 52 -27.83 46.20 19.24
CA ASP A 52 -26.46 45.81 19.51
C ASP A 52 -25.83 45.46 18.17
N LYS A 53 -24.74 46.16 17.86
CA LYS A 53 -23.81 45.77 16.80
C LYS A 53 -23.25 44.38 17.15
N ALA A 54 -24.00 43.33 16.87
CA ALA A 54 -23.46 41.99 16.70
C ALA A 54 -22.80 41.95 15.32
N SER A 55 -21.69 42.70 15.18
CA SER A 55 -20.62 42.21 14.33
C SER A 55 -20.28 40.86 14.94
N SER A 56 -20.64 39.78 14.24
CA SER A 56 -20.38 38.42 14.65
C SER A 56 -18.88 38.18 14.62
N TYR A 57 -18.16 38.74 15.58
CA TYR A 57 -17.00 38.11 16.16
C TYR A 57 -17.53 36.81 16.77
N LEU A 58 -17.72 35.81 15.90
CA LEU A 58 -17.73 34.43 16.32
C LEU A 58 -16.37 34.28 16.98
N ALA A 59 -16.32 34.36 18.31
CA ALA A 59 -15.10 34.10 19.05
C ALA A 59 -14.55 32.81 18.44
N SER A 60 -13.39 32.91 17.80
CA SER A 60 -12.79 31.84 16.99
C SER A 60 -12.49 30.70 17.95
N LYS A 61 -13.50 29.89 18.27
CA LYS A 61 -13.36 28.90 19.32
C LYS A 61 -12.46 27.83 18.76
N CYS A 62 -11.24 27.77 19.27
CA CYS A 62 -10.33 26.71 18.92
C CYS A 62 -10.81 25.47 19.68
N VAL A 63 -11.14 24.43 18.95
CA VAL A 63 -11.54 23.14 19.50
C VAL A 63 -10.54 22.11 19.05
N ASP A 64 -10.00 21.37 20.00
CA ASP A 64 -9.01 20.33 19.79
C ASP A 64 -9.59 18.96 20.17
N THR A 65 -9.30 17.93 19.38
CA THR A 65 -9.92 16.61 19.59
C THR A 65 -9.15 15.71 20.55
N ASP A 66 -7.88 16.00 20.83
CA ASP A 66 -6.99 15.16 21.65
C ASP A 66 -6.48 15.86 22.92
N ASN A 67 -7.15 16.97 23.28
CA ASN A 67 -6.84 17.81 24.43
C ASN A 67 -5.44 18.46 24.42
N GLY A 68 -4.90 18.79 23.23
CA GLY A 68 -3.81 19.75 23.10
C GLY A 68 -2.58 19.16 22.42
N ARG A 69 -1.41 19.29 23.05
CA ARG A 69 -0.13 18.85 22.47
C ARG A 69 0.09 17.34 22.69
N ASN A 70 -0.78 16.49 22.14
CA ASN A 70 -0.70 15.04 22.24
C ASN A 70 -0.18 14.36 20.95
N ILE A 71 1.15 14.25 20.86
CA ILE A 71 1.83 13.64 19.71
C ILE A 71 1.57 12.12 19.51
N TYR A 72 0.85 11.44 20.38
CA TYR A 72 0.60 9.98 20.29
C TYR A 72 -0.82 9.64 19.80
N GLU A 73 -1.72 10.60 19.81
CA GLU A 73 -3.09 10.46 19.31
C GLU A 73 -3.30 11.41 18.14
N LYS A 74 -4.17 11.05 17.20
CA LYS A 74 -4.36 11.90 16.03
C LYS A 74 -5.32 13.03 16.38
N GLY A 75 -4.81 14.25 16.44
CA GLY A 75 -5.55 15.47 16.70
C GLY A 75 -6.10 16.16 15.44
N ILE A 76 -7.21 16.87 15.63
CA ILE A 76 -7.82 17.78 14.68
C ILE A 76 -8.20 19.05 15.41
N VAL A 77 -7.53 20.15 15.06
CA VAL A 77 -7.93 21.48 15.49
C VAL A 77 -8.95 22.08 14.53
N SER A 78 -10.11 22.42 15.05
CA SER A 78 -11.12 23.23 14.37
C SER A 78 -10.97 24.70 14.76
N PHE A 79 -10.63 25.56 13.79
CA PHE A 79 -10.45 27.00 14.00
C PHE A 79 -10.94 27.79 12.79
N GLN A 80 -11.82 28.78 13.02
CA GLN A 80 -12.39 29.66 11.97
C GLN A 80 -13.05 28.90 10.81
N GLY A 81 -13.74 27.79 11.11
CA GLY A 81 -14.43 26.95 10.11
C GLY A 81 -13.49 26.11 9.25
N LYS A 82 -12.21 26.01 9.60
CA LYS A 82 -11.22 25.12 8.97
C LYS A 82 -10.70 24.10 9.97
N ASN A 83 -10.36 22.93 9.45
CA ASN A 83 -9.79 21.84 10.24
C ASN A 83 -8.30 21.71 9.90
N TYR A 84 -7.51 21.48 10.92
CA TYR A 84 -6.06 21.26 10.84
C TYR A 84 -5.77 19.97 11.56
N THR A 85 -5.11 19.04 10.88
CA THR A 85 -4.89 17.69 11.39
C THR A 85 -3.40 17.48 11.55
N ASP A 86 -3.01 16.79 12.62
CA ASP A 86 -1.61 16.46 12.83
C ASP A 86 -1.05 15.65 11.68
N SER A 87 0.20 15.95 11.35
CA SER A 87 0.83 15.42 10.15
C SER A 87 2.31 15.20 10.37
N CYS A 88 2.87 14.21 9.68
CA CYS A 88 4.31 14.00 9.71
C CYS A 88 5.00 15.07 8.86
N TYR A 89 5.89 15.84 9.49
CA TYR A 89 6.74 16.80 8.80
C TYR A 89 7.99 16.11 8.25
N THR A 90 8.55 15.17 9.01
CA THR A 90 9.61 14.24 8.56
C THR A 90 9.32 12.83 9.05
N GLN A 91 10.21 11.88 8.76
CA GLN A 91 10.14 10.51 9.27
C GLN A 91 10.22 10.43 10.82
N ASN A 92 10.77 11.46 11.48
CA ASN A 92 10.94 11.48 12.93
C ASN A 92 10.42 12.75 13.60
N SER A 93 9.62 13.55 12.90
CA SER A 93 9.01 14.75 13.50
C SER A 93 7.58 14.97 13.02
N ILE A 94 6.75 15.41 13.95
CA ILE A 94 5.33 15.71 13.78
C ILE A 94 5.13 17.21 13.73
N ALA A 95 4.29 17.65 12.79
CA ALA A 95 3.65 18.94 12.82
C ALA A 95 2.35 18.79 13.62
N GLU A 96 2.43 19.16 14.89
CA GLU A 96 1.34 19.10 15.85
C GLU A 96 0.52 20.39 15.77
N TYR A 97 -0.78 20.29 15.52
CA TYR A 97 -1.72 21.39 15.65
C TYR A 97 -2.45 21.27 16.98
N TYR A 98 -2.42 22.33 17.79
CA TYR A 98 -3.17 22.34 19.05
C TYR A 98 -3.70 23.72 19.40
N CYS A 99 -4.65 23.76 20.33
CA CYS A 99 -5.24 25.00 20.84
C CYS A 99 -4.51 25.53 22.08
N ILE A 100 -4.12 26.81 22.07
CA ILE A 100 -3.61 27.55 23.25
C ILE A 100 -4.27 28.93 23.31
N ASP A 101 -4.77 29.34 24.48
CA ASP A 101 -5.48 30.62 24.67
C ASP A 101 -6.54 30.91 23.59
N ASN A 102 -7.27 29.85 23.19
CA ASN A 102 -8.30 29.88 22.16
C ASN A 102 -7.81 30.22 20.73
N ASN A 103 -6.50 30.11 20.48
CA ASN A 103 -5.89 30.24 19.15
C ASN A 103 -5.30 28.91 18.69
N LYS A 104 -5.28 28.69 17.37
CA LYS A 104 -4.59 27.54 16.77
C LYS A 104 -3.08 27.80 16.71
N THR A 105 -2.32 26.84 17.20
CA THR A 105 -0.85 26.80 17.14
C THR A 105 -0.39 25.62 16.30
N ILE A 106 0.83 25.70 15.76
CA ILE A 106 1.55 24.58 15.15
C ILE A 106 2.92 24.47 15.79
N GLU A 107 3.35 23.26 16.12
CA GLU A 107 4.69 23.00 16.63
C GLU A 107 5.31 21.81 15.89
N PHE A 108 6.62 21.88 15.64
CA PHE A 108 7.38 20.80 15.03
C PHE A 108 8.12 20.03 16.11
N ILE A 109 7.57 18.88 16.51
CA ILE A 109 8.05 18.11 17.65
C ILE A 109 8.77 16.87 17.11
N SER A 110 9.96 16.57 17.63
CA SER A 110 10.64 15.31 17.30
C SER A 110 9.99 14.17 18.09
N CYS A 111 9.74 13.04 17.42
CA CYS A 111 9.27 11.85 18.12
C CYS A 111 10.34 11.39 19.13
N PRO A 112 9.93 10.89 20.31
CA PRO A 112 10.87 10.37 21.31
C PRO A 112 11.72 9.21 20.78
N GLN A 113 12.80 8.88 21.49
CA GLN A 113 13.62 7.72 21.15
C GLN A 113 12.77 6.44 21.14
N GLY A 114 12.89 5.65 20.07
CA GLY A 114 12.08 4.44 19.90
C GLY A 114 10.69 4.71 19.28
N TYR A 115 10.45 5.90 18.73
CA TYR A 115 9.22 6.25 18.02
C TYR A 115 9.57 6.80 16.63
N SER A 116 8.63 6.72 15.69
CA SER A 116 8.71 7.32 14.36
C SER A 116 7.34 7.91 14.01
N CYS A 117 7.34 8.94 13.17
CA CYS A 117 6.09 9.57 12.76
C CYS A 117 5.43 8.74 11.65
N LEU A 118 4.19 8.29 11.89
CA LEU A 118 3.35 7.64 10.90
C LEU A 118 1.95 8.27 10.94
N ASN A 119 1.44 8.68 9.78
CA ASN A 119 0.08 9.21 9.62
C ASN A 119 -0.31 10.39 10.54
N GLY A 120 0.68 11.17 10.98
CA GLY A 120 0.49 12.32 11.85
C GLY A 120 0.43 11.98 13.33
N ILE A 121 1.05 10.88 13.76
CA ILE A 121 1.26 10.53 15.18
C ILE A 121 2.65 9.91 15.37
N CYS A 122 3.23 10.06 16.54
CA CYS A 122 4.41 9.32 16.97
C CYS A 122 3.96 7.94 17.45
N ILE A 123 4.29 6.91 16.68
CA ILE A 123 4.09 5.52 17.08
C ILE A 123 5.42 4.93 17.50
N THR A 124 5.41 4.00 18.45
CA THR A 124 6.61 3.21 18.77
C THR A 124 7.12 2.60 17.48
N ILE A 125 8.42 2.71 17.20
CA ILE A 125 9.08 1.74 16.33
C ILE A 125 9.04 0.44 17.11
N LYS A 126 7.96 -0.31 16.94
CA LYS A 126 7.98 -1.72 17.29
C LYS A 126 9.06 -2.27 16.36
N THR A 127 10.24 -2.53 16.90
CA THR A 127 11.12 -3.52 16.30
C THR A 127 10.26 -4.77 16.22
N GLU A 128 9.75 -5.07 15.02
CA GLU A 128 8.90 -6.22 14.73
C GLU A 128 9.74 -7.49 14.88
N LYS A 129 10.06 -7.86 16.12
CA LYS A 129 10.46 -9.23 16.44
C LYS A 129 9.25 -10.14 16.65
N ASP A 130 8.02 -9.60 16.68
CA ASP A 130 6.82 -10.42 16.75
C ASP A 130 5.71 -9.85 15.85
N LYS A 131 5.51 -10.54 14.71
CA LYS A 131 4.29 -10.57 13.86
C LYS A 131 4.15 -9.62 12.64
N LEU A 132 5.23 -9.46 11.87
CA LEU A 132 5.28 -9.44 10.38
C LEU A 132 6.22 -10.63 10.02
N PRO A 133 6.11 -11.37 8.90
CA PRO A 133 6.96 -12.55 8.65
C PRO A 133 8.42 -12.24 8.99
N THR A 134 8.92 -12.92 10.02
CA THR A 134 10.20 -12.66 10.67
C THR A 134 11.32 -12.79 9.65
N LEU A 135 11.88 -11.65 9.23
CA LEU A 135 13.22 -11.55 8.67
C LEU A 135 14.21 -11.70 9.83
N ASP A 136 14.47 -12.93 10.25
CA ASP A 136 15.67 -13.19 11.06
C ASP A 136 16.86 -13.39 10.10
N PRO A 137 17.96 -12.62 10.22
CA PRO A 137 19.14 -12.80 9.38
C PRO A 137 19.93 -14.02 9.88
N PRO A 138 20.45 -14.88 8.97
CA PRO A 138 21.28 -14.47 7.85
C PRO A 138 20.70 -14.87 6.49
N ASN A 139 20.75 -13.92 5.56
CA ASN A 139 20.18 -13.93 4.20
C ASN A 139 18.68 -13.65 4.19
N ALA A 140 18.34 -12.36 4.09
CA ALA A 140 16.99 -11.87 3.83
C ALA A 140 16.46 -12.49 2.51
N PHE A 141 15.89 -13.70 2.57
CA PHE A 141 15.38 -14.44 1.42
C PHE A 141 13.87 -14.25 1.30
N GLY A 142 13.42 -13.81 0.13
CA GLY A 142 12.02 -13.58 -0.20
C GLY A 142 11.65 -14.10 -1.59
N ALA A 143 10.35 -14.36 -1.76
CA ALA A 143 9.76 -14.82 -3.02
C ALA A 143 8.47 -14.04 -3.31
N PHE A 144 8.33 -13.55 -4.55
CA PHE A 144 7.23 -12.71 -4.99
C PHE A 144 6.62 -13.26 -6.29
N PRO A 145 5.30 -13.48 -6.36
CA PRO A 145 4.68 -13.89 -7.62
C PRO A 145 4.66 -12.70 -8.59
N ILE A 146 5.13 -12.91 -9.82
CA ILE A 146 5.13 -11.88 -10.87
C ILE A 146 4.01 -12.14 -11.87
N THR A 147 3.86 -13.39 -12.31
CA THR A 147 2.84 -13.79 -13.28
C THR A 147 2.18 -15.11 -12.85
N ALA A 148 1.36 -15.68 -13.73
CA ALA A 148 0.84 -17.03 -13.56
C ALA A 148 1.93 -18.11 -13.61
N ASN A 149 3.08 -17.81 -14.22
CA ASN A 149 4.13 -18.80 -14.46
C ASN A 149 5.50 -18.37 -13.90
N ASP A 150 5.57 -17.21 -13.24
CA ASP A 150 6.83 -16.61 -12.80
C ASP A 150 6.79 -16.20 -11.32
N ILE A 151 7.85 -16.57 -10.60
CA ILE A 151 8.15 -16.14 -9.23
C ILE A 151 9.54 -15.50 -9.21
N PHE A 152 9.62 -14.29 -8.67
CA PHE A 152 10.87 -13.58 -8.44
C PHE A 152 11.39 -13.86 -7.03
N LEU A 153 12.62 -14.35 -6.96
CA LEU A 153 13.36 -14.65 -5.75
C LEU A 153 14.41 -13.57 -5.52
N ILE A 154 14.55 -13.12 -4.28
CA ILE A 154 15.56 -12.13 -3.88
C ILE A 154 16.20 -12.57 -2.57
N TRP A 155 17.51 -12.38 -2.45
CA TRP A 155 18.25 -12.66 -1.23
C TRP A 155 19.35 -11.64 -0.99
N GLU A 156 19.68 -11.44 0.28
CA GLU A 156 20.96 -10.85 0.65
C GLU A 156 21.96 -11.96 0.97
N ASN A 157 23.24 -11.78 0.64
CA ASN A 157 24.33 -12.66 1.05
C ASN A 157 25.64 -11.89 1.05
N ASP A 158 26.65 -12.37 1.76
CA ASP A 158 28.00 -11.81 1.67
C ASP A 158 28.53 -11.93 0.24
N ALA A 159 29.28 -10.93 -0.22
CA ALA A 159 29.69 -10.79 -1.62
C ALA A 159 30.54 -11.94 -2.20
N LYS A 160 30.98 -12.90 -1.38
CA LYS A 160 31.88 -14.01 -1.75
C LYS A 160 31.28 -15.40 -1.49
N THR A 161 29.96 -15.53 -1.67
CA THR A 161 29.24 -16.79 -1.44
C THR A 161 28.38 -17.15 -2.65
N ASN A 162 28.43 -18.43 -3.03
CA ASN A 162 27.55 -19.00 -4.02
C ASN A 162 26.23 -19.42 -3.37
N VAL A 163 25.17 -19.53 -4.16
CA VAL A 163 23.83 -19.83 -3.67
C VAL A 163 23.16 -20.90 -4.53
N LYS A 164 22.77 -22.01 -3.89
CA LYS A 164 21.87 -23.01 -4.46
C LYS A 164 20.43 -22.66 -4.10
N ILE A 165 19.58 -22.53 -5.12
CA ILE A 165 18.15 -22.31 -4.95
C ILE A 165 17.42 -23.64 -5.04
N MET A 166 16.65 -23.93 -4.01
CA MET A 166 15.88 -25.16 -3.87
C MET A 166 14.39 -24.85 -3.93
N ARG A 167 13.61 -25.65 -4.66
CA ARG A 167 12.15 -25.53 -4.80
C ARG A 167 11.44 -26.84 -4.47
N SER A 168 10.25 -26.76 -3.90
CA SER A 168 9.37 -27.91 -3.63
C SER A 168 7.90 -27.53 -3.84
N ALA A 169 7.06 -28.51 -4.19
CA ALA A 169 5.60 -28.38 -4.19
C ALA A 169 4.97 -28.63 -2.80
N SER A 170 5.77 -29.04 -1.82
CA SER A 170 5.36 -29.38 -0.45
C SER A 170 6.31 -28.77 0.59
N ILE A 171 5.76 -28.34 1.72
CA ILE A 171 6.54 -27.78 2.84
C ILE A 171 7.59 -28.78 3.38
N ASN A 172 7.29 -30.07 3.30
CA ASN A 172 8.17 -31.14 3.79
C ASN A 172 9.10 -31.70 2.70
N GLY A 173 9.15 -31.05 1.53
CA GLY A 173 9.91 -31.54 0.39
C GLY A 173 9.20 -32.68 -0.39
N PRO A 174 9.92 -33.35 -1.30
CA PRO A 174 11.35 -33.17 -1.57
C PRO A 174 11.67 -31.80 -2.21
N PHE A 175 12.80 -31.23 -1.81
CA PHE A 175 13.32 -30.00 -2.42
C PHE A 175 14.30 -30.33 -3.55
N GLU A 176 14.06 -29.76 -4.72
CA GLU A 176 14.87 -29.93 -5.92
C GLU A 176 15.72 -28.70 -6.18
N LEU A 177 16.96 -28.89 -6.64
CA LEU A 177 17.84 -27.81 -7.06
C LEU A 177 17.34 -27.24 -8.39
N ILE A 178 17.02 -25.95 -8.41
CA ILE A 178 16.56 -25.26 -9.63
C ILE A 178 17.58 -24.28 -10.20
N ALA A 179 18.51 -23.81 -9.37
CA ALA A 179 19.61 -22.94 -9.81
C ALA A 179 20.81 -23.07 -8.88
N ASP A 180 22.01 -23.00 -9.46
CA ASP A 180 23.26 -22.82 -8.74
C ASP A 180 23.91 -21.51 -9.22
N ILE A 181 23.97 -20.53 -8.33
CA ILE A 181 24.27 -19.15 -8.67
C ILE A 181 25.61 -18.77 -8.07
N SER A 182 26.54 -18.46 -8.95
CA SER A 182 27.84 -17.92 -8.57
C SER A 182 27.70 -16.54 -7.90
N GLU A 183 28.77 -16.13 -7.22
CA GLU A 183 28.92 -14.87 -6.49
C GLU A 183 28.30 -13.62 -7.20
N GLU A 184 28.03 -12.57 -6.42
CA GLU A 184 27.51 -11.24 -6.84
C GLU A 184 26.02 -11.11 -7.16
N LYS A 185 25.31 -12.19 -7.54
CA LYS A 185 23.86 -12.11 -7.80
C LYS A 185 23.04 -12.21 -6.51
N LYS A 186 21.98 -11.39 -6.44
CA LYS A 186 21.06 -11.26 -5.29
C LYS A 186 19.62 -11.61 -5.65
N SER A 187 19.36 -12.05 -6.88
CA SER A 187 18.02 -12.36 -7.36
C SER A 187 17.98 -13.40 -8.46
N TYR A 188 16.83 -14.04 -8.62
CA TYR A 188 16.56 -15.08 -9.62
C TYR A 188 15.09 -15.04 -10.02
N LEU A 189 14.80 -15.26 -11.30
CA LEU A 189 13.43 -15.41 -11.80
C LEU A 189 13.20 -16.89 -12.09
N ASP A 190 12.31 -17.53 -11.34
CA ASP A 190 11.85 -18.89 -11.60
C ASP A 190 10.64 -18.83 -12.52
N SER A 191 10.76 -19.40 -13.72
CA SER A 191 9.79 -19.31 -14.82
C SER A 191 9.24 -20.68 -15.21
N SER A 192 8.20 -20.69 -16.04
CA SER A 192 7.51 -21.92 -16.50
C SER A 192 6.83 -22.70 -15.37
N LEU A 193 6.39 -22.00 -14.33
CA LEU A 193 5.62 -22.55 -13.22
C LEU A 193 4.16 -22.80 -13.61
N SER A 194 3.45 -23.60 -12.82
CA SER A 194 2.02 -23.77 -13.00
C SER A 194 1.23 -22.60 -12.41
N PRO A 195 0.16 -22.13 -13.07
CA PRO A 195 -0.75 -21.10 -12.54
C PRO A 195 -1.41 -21.51 -11.23
N ASP A 196 -1.75 -20.52 -10.41
CA ASP A 196 -2.46 -20.69 -9.13
C ASP A 196 -1.90 -21.83 -8.24
N THR A 197 -0.58 -22.01 -8.26
CA THR A 197 0.10 -23.15 -7.63
C THR A 197 1.03 -22.65 -6.51
N ILE A 198 0.99 -23.34 -5.36
CA ILE A 198 1.86 -23.04 -4.22
C ILE A 198 3.21 -23.71 -4.41
N TYR A 199 4.27 -22.93 -4.21
CA TYR A 199 5.65 -23.40 -4.18
C TYR A 199 6.32 -23.00 -2.87
N TYR A 200 7.28 -23.81 -2.47
CA TYR A 200 8.13 -23.62 -1.31
C TYR A 200 9.57 -23.49 -1.77
N TYR A 201 10.28 -22.49 -1.25
CA TYR A 201 11.69 -22.27 -1.61
C TYR A 201 12.57 -22.19 -0.37
N THR A 202 13.80 -22.64 -0.51
CA THR A 202 14.89 -22.36 0.44
C THR A 202 16.17 -22.14 -0.36
N ILE A 203 17.12 -21.41 0.20
CA ILE A 203 18.44 -21.23 -0.39
C ILE A 203 19.53 -21.78 0.52
N LYS A 204 20.57 -22.33 -0.09
CA LYS A 204 21.78 -22.80 0.59
C LYS A 204 22.98 -22.01 0.09
N SER A 205 23.66 -21.31 0.99
CA SER A 205 24.90 -20.61 0.68
C SER A 205 26.10 -21.52 0.88
N TYR A 206 27.13 -21.38 0.04
CA TYR A 206 28.35 -22.17 0.16
C TYR A 206 29.58 -21.40 -0.36
N SER A 207 30.77 -21.77 0.15
CA SER A 207 32.05 -21.25 -0.34
C SER A 207 33.06 -22.41 -0.43
N GLY A 208 33.73 -22.53 -1.57
CA GLY A 208 34.54 -23.72 -1.88
C GLY A 208 33.70 -25.00 -1.81
N ASN A 209 34.19 -26.00 -1.08
CA ASN A 209 33.50 -27.29 -0.90
C ASN A 209 32.56 -27.33 0.32
N SER A 210 32.39 -26.21 1.05
CA SER A 210 31.66 -26.17 2.31
C SER A 210 30.39 -25.33 2.21
N GLU A 211 29.26 -25.88 2.69
CA GLU A 211 28.02 -25.13 2.89
C GLU A 211 28.13 -24.23 4.14
N PHE A 212 27.64 -23.00 4.03
CA PHE A 212 27.73 -21.97 5.08
C PHE A 212 26.43 -21.87 5.88
N SER A 213 25.30 -21.79 5.19
CA SER A 213 23.99 -21.65 5.85
C SER A 213 22.84 -22.03 4.90
N GLU A 214 21.73 -22.42 5.51
CA GLU A 214 20.44 -22.62 4.85
C GLU A 214 19.45 -21.58 5.38
N SER A 215 18.60 -21.02 4.50
CA SER A 215 17.58 -20.04 4.89
C SER A 215 16.35 -20.72 5.51
N GLN A 216 15.42 -19.91 6.04
CA GLN A 216 14.04 -20.35 6.23
C GLN A 216 13.41 -20.79 4.90
N ILE A 217 12.38 -21.64 4.99
CA ILE A 217 11.51 -21.95 3.85
C ILE A 217 10.50 -20.82 3.66
N VAL A 218 10.43 -20.26 2.45
CA VAL A 218 9.41 -19.29 2.05
C VAL A 218 8.31 -19.97 1.23
N LYS A 219 7.06 -19.62 1.51
CA LYS A 219 5.87 -20.10 0.80
C LYS A 219 5.31 -18.99 -0.07
N VAL A 220 5.06 -19.29 -1.34
CA VAL A 220 4.52 -18.33 -2.32
C VAL A 220 3.59 -19.05 -3.29
N LYS A 221 2.57 -18.37 -3.80
CA LYS A 221 1.61 -18.91 -4.77
C LYS A 221 1.72 -18.09 -6.06
N THR A 222 1.86 -18.73 -7.21
CA THR A 222 1.77 -18.05 -8.51
C THR A 222 0.40 -17.40 -8.69
N LEU A 223 0.32 -16.39 -9.55
CA LEU A 223 -0.97 -15.75 -9.87
C LEU A 223 -1.87 -16.72 -10.65
N PRO A 224 -3.20 -16.52 -10.67
CA PRO A 224 -4.07 -17.25 -11.58
C PRO A 224 -3.79 -16.85 -13.03
N GLU A 225 -4.01 -17.78 -13.97
CA GLU A 225 -4.02 -17.47 -15.39
C GLU A 225 -5.09 -16.41 -15.67
N THR A 226 -4.65 -15.27 -16.21
CA THR A 226 -5.58 -14.25 -16.71
C THR A 226 -5.88 -14.54 -18.17
N ASN A 227 -7.10 -14.25 -18.60
CA ASN A 227 -7.39 -14.31 -20.03
C ASN A 227 -6.56 -13.23 -20.76
N LYS A 228 -6.19 -13.48 -22.03
CA LYS A 228 -5.36 -12.57 -22.84
C LYS A 228 -5.88 -11.11 -22.89
N ALA A 229 -7.17 -10.89 -22.61
CA ALA A 229 -7.79 -9.57 -22.54
C ALA A 229 -7.42 -8.80 -21.25
N GLN A 230 -7.35 -9.48 -20.09
CA GLN A 230 -6.88 -8.88 -18.82
C GLN A 230 -5.36 -8.68 -18.79
N GLU A 231 -4.60 -9.54 -19.47
CA GLU A 231 -3.13 -9.48 -19.51
C GLU A 231 -2.60 -8.16 -20.11
N ASN A 232 -3.29 -7.58 -21.11
CA ASN A 232 -2.92 -6.28 -21.69
C ASN A 232 -3.18 -5.11 -20.75
N GLN A 233 -4.23 -5.17 -19.94
CA GLN A 233 -4.57 -4.15 -18.95
C GLN A 233 -3.61 -4.19 -17.74
N ILE A 234 -3.14 -5.38 -17.37
CA ILE A 234 -2.11 -5.57 -16.34
C ILE A 234 -0.74 -5.16 -16.85
N LYS A 235 -0.38 -5.45 -18.11
CA LYS A 235 0.89 -5.01 -18.73
C LYS A 235 1.02 -3.49 -18.79
N GLU A 236 -0.06 -2.75 -19.08
CA GLU A 236 -0.05 -1.28 -19.00
C GLU A 236 0.10 -0.75 -17.57
N SER A 237 -0.49 -1.41 -16.56
CA SER A 237 -0.34 -1.03 -15.14
C SER A 237 1.02 -1.42 -14.55
N ALA A 238 1.59 -2.56 -14.94
CA ALA A 238 2.90 -3.04 -14.47
C ALA A 238 4.06 -2.29 -15.14
N THR A 239 3.91 -1.83 -16.39
CA THR A 239 4.89 -0.96 -17.06
C THR A 239 5.05 0.39 -16.33
N LEU A 240 4.02 0.83 -15.60
CA LEU A 240 4.09 2.02 -14.75
C LEU A 240 4.81 1.77 -13.40
N MET A 241 4.93 0.52 -12.93
CA MET A 241 5.62 0.16 -11.68
C MET A 241 7.08 -0.30 -11.86
N LEU A 242 7.50 -0.59 -13.09
CA LEU A 242 8.80 -1.18 -13.38
C LEU A 242 10.07 -0.30 -13.25
N PRO A 243 10.05 1.05 -13.07
CA PRO A 243 11.31 1.76 -12.84
C PRO A 243 11.84 1.70 -11.40
N GLN A 244 11.21 1.00 -10.45
CA GLN A 244 11.69 1.02 -9.04
C GLN A 244 12.30 -0.27 -8.53
N PHE A 245 12.39 -1.34 -9.33
CA PHE A 245 13.00 -2.60 -8.87
C PHE A 245 14.17 -3.12 -9.73
N ILE A 246 14.50 -2.47 -10.84
CA ILE A 246 15.71 -2.77 -11.64
C ILE A 246 16.57 -1.52 -11.79
N GLU A 247 17.01 -0.95 -10.68
CA GLU A 247 18.24 -0.15 -10.64
C GLU A 247 18.83 -0.14 -9.22
N GLY A 248 19.04 -1.33 -8.66
CA GLY A 248 19.97 -1.54 -7.55
C GLY A 248 21.42 -1.45 -8.02
N LYS A 249 21.80 -0.37 -8.71
CA LYS A 249 23.21 0.03 -8.80
C LYS A 249 23.48 0.94 -7.61
N GLN A 250 24.35 0.47 -6.72
CA GLN A 250 24.91 1.32 -5.67
C GLN A 250 25.50 2.58 -6.30
N VAL A 251 24.97 3.74 -5.92
CA VAL A 251 25.72 4.99 -5.98
C VAL A 251 25.93 5.43 -4.54
N ILE A 252 27.07 5.02 -3.99
CA ILE A 252 27.70 5.74 -2.90
C ILE A 252 28.17 7.07 -3.50
N GLU A 253 27.39 8.15 -3.36
CA GLU A 253 27.92 9.50 -3.54
C GLU A 253 28.85 9.82 -2.36
N LYS A 254 30.10 9.39 -2.49
CA LYS A 254 31.20 9.97 -1.72
C LYS A 254 31.53 11.31 -2.36
N LYS A 255 30.87 12.40 -1.94
CA LYS A 255 31.41 13.75 -2.20
C LYS A 255 32.64 13.95 -1.32
N ARG A 256 33.80 13.53 -1.82
CA ARG A 256 35.07 14.11 -1.43
C ARG A 256 35.57 14.97 -2.57
N ASN A 257 35.67 16.27 -2.29
CA ASN A 257 36.42 17.21 -3.09
C ASN A 257 37.82 16.62 -3.40
N LYS A 258 38.18 16.71 -4.69
CA LYS A 258 39.48 16.42 -5.35
C LYS A 258 40.71 16.87 -4.54
N PRO A 259 41.93 16.30 -4.78
CA PRO A 259 42.51 16.01 -6.11
C PRO A 259 43.04 14.56 -6.27
N SER A 260 42.79 13.88 -7.37
CA SER A 260 43.70 13.69 -8.54
C SER A 260 43.27 12.29 -9.06
N SER A 261 43.03 11.95 -10.31
CA SER A 261 43.40 12.43 -11.63
C SER A 261 42.37 11.82 -12.62
N TYR A 262 42.27 12.41 -13.81
CA TYR A 262 41.26 12.12 -14.84
C TYR A 262 41.19 10.66 -15.29
N VAL A 263 39.98 10.12 -15.46
CA VAL A 263 39.68 9.14 -16.53
C VAL A 263 38.44 9.60 -17.28
N LYS A 264 38.68 10.00 -18.53
CA LYS A 264 37.72 10.30 -19.59
C LYS A 264 37.32 8.97 -20.22
N LEU A 265 36.03 8.67 -20.36
CA LEU A 265 35.58 7.58 -21.23
C LEU A 265 34.49 8.07 -22.19
N ILE A 266 34.83 7.87 -23.46
CA ILE A 266 34.10 8.24 -24.68
C ILE A 266 33.26 7.03 -25.07
N TRP A 267 32.01 7.25 -25.47
CA TRP A 267 31.18 6.21 -26.07
C TRP A 267 31.48 6.12 -27.57
N GLY A 268 32.08 4.99 -27.99
CA GLY A 268 32.17 4.60 -29.38
C GLY A 268 31.12 3.55 -29.70
N ASN A 269 30.20 3.88 -30.61
CA ASN A 269 29.39 2.89 -31.32
C ASN A 269 30.25 2.22 -32.39
N LYS A 270 30.29 0.88 -32.42
CA LYS A 270 30.55 0.14 -33.65
C LYS A 270 29.65 -1.11 -33.71
N LYS A 271 28.76 -1.02 -34.71
CA LYS A 271 28.10 -2.02 -35.57
C LYS A 271 27.98 -3.44 -35.07
#